data_AF-A0AA39KF28-F1
#
_entry.id   AF-A0AA39KF28-F1
#
_cell.length_a   1.000
_cell.length_b   1.000
_cell.length_c   1.000
_cell.angle_alpha   90.00
_cell.angle_beta   90.00
_cell.angle_gamma   90.00
#
_symmetry.space_group_name_H-M   'P 1'
#
loop_
_entity.id
_entity.type
_entity.pdbx_description
1 polymer ?
#
loop_
_entity_poly.entity_id
_entity_poly.type
_entity_poly.pdbx_seq_one_letter_code
_entity_poly.pdbx_strand_id
1 'polypeptide(L)'
;MFRICRFCIFVLKLLVSLHFSITGTSSSAASNVTCLPSYNWTHNDCDQTPCEVAAWLISQCTDQQNTHYLGPTSPQDTNECECSSVVYSLVSACAVCQERNYLSWDAWKANCSSVYYSIFPKNIPIQTTVPVWAYANYSDLDEFDVFTAQSLASEKQPDSSFIPEPTTSNNLQVPHPASTTTTTSSSTTTTPTVMTTSADSPSPTTNEKNVESAARSRTIGIVIWVIVGLVAILGLSILSVYLTRRWRRYQERKLLTPRYHAVHSRENSQPEEMKELVRTTASSRISIPSMIPYVFFLL
;
A
#
# COMPACT_ATOMS: atom_id res chain seq x y z
N MET A 1 -45.60 -14.56 -10.70
CA MET A 1 -44.95 -13.32 -10.20
C MET A 1 -43.52 -13.51 -9.66
N PHE A 2 -43.03 -14.73 -9.36
CA PHE A 2 -41.69 -14.95 -8.77
C PHE A 2 -40.50 -15.12 -9.74
N ARG A 3 -40.71 -15.21 -11.06
CA ARG A 3 -39.63 -15.45 -12.03
C ARG A 3 -38.80 -14.21 -12.41
N ILE A 4 -39.36 -13.02 -12.20
CA ILE A 4 -38.67 -11.74 -12.50
C ILE A 4 -37.55 -11.46 -11.47
N CYS A 5 -37.72 -11.92 -10.23
CA CYS A 5 -36.75 -11.72 -9.15
C CYS A 5 -35.40 -12.44 -9.40
N ARG A 6 -35.43 -13.69 -9.91
CA ARG A 6 -34.20 -14.43 -10.21
C ARG A 6 -33.43 -13.85 -11.39
N PHE A 7 -34.13 -13.40 -12.44
CA PHE A 7 -33.48 -12.81 -13.61
C PHE A 7 -32.82 -11.46 -13.28
N CYS A 8 -33.50 -10.61 -12.49
CA CYS A 8 -32.92 -9.35 -12.01
C CYS A 8 -31.68 -9.56 -11.13
N ILE A 9 -31.67 -10.59 -10.27
CA ILE A 9 -30.50 -10.91 -9.43
C ILE A 9 -29.32 -11.40 -10.29
N PHE A 10 -29.59 -12.20 -11.34
CA PHE A 10 -28.54 -12.65 -12.27
C PHE A 10 -27.95 -11.49 -13.08
N VAL A 11 -28.79 -10.58 -13.58
CA VAL A 11 -28.34 -9.39 -14.32
C VAL A 11 -27.57 -8.44 -13.41
N LEU A 12 -28.00 -8.23 -12.16
CA LEU A 12 -27.26 -7.43 -11.18
C LEU A 12 -25.88 -8.03 -10.89
N LYS A 13 -25.78 -9.36 -10.72
CA LYS A 13 -24.50 -10.04 -10.51
C LYS A 13 -23.56 -9.96 -11.72
N LEU A 14 -24.11 -10.05 -12.94
CA LEU A 14 -23.33 -9.87 -14.18
C LEU A 14 -22.82 -8.44 -14.33
N LEU A 15 -23.66 -7.43 -14.04
CA LEU A 15 -23.28 -6.03 -14.10
C LEU A 15 -22.23 -5.65 -13.04
N VAL A 16 -22.33 -6.20 -11.82
CA VAL A 16 -21.31 -6.02 -10.77
C VAL A 16 -19.99 -6.70 -11.14
N SER A 17 -20.02 -7.91 -11.70
CA SER A 17 -18.80 -8.61 -12.14
C SER A 17 -18.13 -7.92 -13.34
N LEU A 18 -18.92 -7.35 -14.24
CA LEU A 18 -18.41 -6.60 -15.39
C LEU A 18 -17.81 -5.25 -14.98
N HIS A 19 -18.37 -4.59 -13.96
CA HIS A 19 -17.78 -3.37 -13.39
C HIS A 19 -16.44 -3.64 -12.68
N PHE A 20 -16.29 -4.80 -12.01
CA PHE A 20 -15.04 -5.18 -11.35
C PHE A 20 -13.92 -5.51 -12.34
N SER A 21 -14.26 -5.88 -13.58
CA SER A 21 -13.27 -6.23 -14.62
C SER A 21 -12.75 -5.02 -15.41
N ILE A 22 -13.40 -3.85 -15.33
CA ILE A 22 -13.07 -2.66 -16.13
C ILE A 22 -12.29 -1.60 -15.32
N THR A 23 -12.27 -1.73 -13.99
CA THR A 23 -11.25 -1.05 -13.18
C THR A 23 -9.91 -1.72 -13.46
N GLY A 24 -9.14 -1.11 -14.37
CA GLY A 24 -7.83 -1.60 -14.76
C GLY A 24 -7.01 -2.03 -13.57
N THR A 25 -6.38 -3.20 -13.69
CA THR A 25 -5.33 -3.67 -12.79
C THR A 25 -4.27 -2.59 -12.73
N SER A 26 -4.31 -1.76 -11.68
CA SER A 26 -3.08 -1.20 -11.17
C SER A 26 -2.26 -2.41 -10.77
N SER A 27 -1.01 -2.51 -11.20
CA SER A 27 -0.08 -3.55 -10.77
C SER A 27 0.14 -3.36 -9.27
N SER A 28 -0.78 -3.84 -8.46
CA SER A 28 -0.60 -4.00 -7.03
C SER A 28 0.35 -5.16 -6.89
N ALA A 29 1.50 -4.93 -6.25
CA ALA A 29 2.32 -6.01 -5.72
C ALA A 29 1.56 -6.69 -4.57
N ALA A 30 0.50 -7.43 -4.91
CA ALA A 30 -0.31 -8.16 -3.96
C ALA A 30 0.39 -9.50 -3.70
N SER A 31 0.93 -9.66 -2.49
CA SER A 31 1.46 -10.95 -2.07
C SER A 31 0.35 -11.71 -1.34
N ASN A 32 0.13 -13.00 -1.65
CA ASN A 32 -0.77 -13.86 -0.86
C ASN A 32 -0.10 -14.31 0.46
N VAL A 33 0.81 -13.49 0.99
CA VAL A 33 1.48 -13.80 2.24
C VAL A 33 0.55 -13.46 3.37
N THR A 34 0.24 -14.47 4.19
CA THR A 34 -0.44 -14.26 5.47
C THR A 34 0.59 -14.39 6.59
N CYS A 35 0.72 -13.33 7.38
CA CYS A 35 1.51 -13.31 8.59
C CYS A 35 0.75 -13.88 9.79
N LEU A 36 1.47 -14.39 10.80
CA LEU A 36 0.85 -14.68 12.09
C LEU A 36 0.39 -13.39 12.77
N PRO A 37 -0.72 -13.41 13.54
CA PRO A 37 -1.25 -12.21 14.21
C PRO A 37 -0.26 -11.53 15.17
N SER A 38 0.70 -12.27 15.72
CA SER A 38 1.76 -11.73 16.58
C SER A 38 2.72 -10.77 15.86
N TYR A 39 2.73 -10.78 14.52
CA TYR A 39 3.53 -9.89 13.69
C TYR A 39 2.70 -8.74 13.09
N ASN A 40 1.50 -8.47 13.61
CA ASN A 40 0.73 -7.31 13.14
C ASN A 40 1.48 -5.98 13.30
N TRP A 41 2.41 -5.88 14.25
CA TRP A 41 3.28 -4.72 14.43
C TRP A 41 4.20 -4.43 13.24
N THR A 42 4.45 -5.39 12.34
CA THR A 42 5.28 -5.17 11.15
C THR A 42 4.52 -4.49 10.01
N HIS A 43 3.21 -4.28 10.14
CA HIS A 43 2.43 -3.64 9.09
C HIS A 43 2.75 -2.14 9.05
N ASN A 44 2.71 -1.59 7.83
CA ASN A 44 2.86 -0.17 7.62
C ASN A 44 1.51 0.56 7.76
N ASP A 45 1.53 1.90 7.65
CA ASP A 45 0.35 2.76 7.70
C ASP A 45 -0.67 2.52 6.57
N CYS A 46 -0.30 1.73 5.56
CA CYS A 46 -1.19 1.28 4.48
C CYS A 46 -1.81 -0.10 4.73
N ASP A 47 -1.69 -0.64 5.96
CA ASP A 47 -2.10 -2.01 6.33
C ASP A 47 -1.44 -3.10 5.48
N GLN A 48 -0.22 -2.87 5.00
CA GLN A 48 0.52 -3.82 4.17
C GLN A 48 1.50 -4.61 5.02
N THR A 49 1.64 -5.89 4.69
CA THR A 49 2.65 -6.78 5.29
C THR A 49 4.06 -6.35 4.87
N PRO A 50 5.11 -6.68 5.65
CA PRO A 50 6.49 -6.37 5.29
C PRO A 50 6.90 -6.96 3.92
N CYS A 51 6.29 -8.09 3.54
CA CYS A 51 6.50 -8.72 2.23
C CYS A 51 5.97 -7.86 1.06
N GLU A 52 4.80 -7.24 1.24
CA GLU A 52 4.20 -6.36 0.23
C GLU A 52 4.98 -5.05 0.13
N VAL A 53 5.41 -4.47 1.25
CA VAL A 53 6.24 -3.26 1.25
C VAL A 53 7.57 -3.54 0.53
N ALA A 54 8.24 -4.66 0.84
CA ALA A 54 9.46 -5.08 0.12
C ALA A 54 9.21 -5.19 -1.40
N ALA A 55 8.06 -5.72 -1.80
CA ALA A 55 7.68 -5.83 -3.22
C ALA A 55 7.49 -4.49 -3.91
N TRP A 56 6.82 -3.55 -3.24
CA TRP A 56 6.71 -2.20 -3.75
C TRP A 56 8.08 -1.55 -3.92
N LEU A 57 8.99 -1.68 -2.95
CA LEU A 57 10.32 -1.09 -3.04
C LEU A 57 11.16 -1.72 -4.16
N ILE A 58 11.20 -3.05 -4.25
CA ILE A 58 12.01 -3.75 -5.26
C ILE A 58 11.48 -3.48 -6.68
N SER A 59 10.16 -3.32 -6.85
CA SER A 59 9.57 -2.95 -8.15
C SER A 59 10.07 -1.60 -8.70
N GLN A 60 10.73 -0.77 -7.87
CA GLN A 60 11.33 0.49 -8.32
C GLN A 60 12.69 0.31 -9.01
N CYS A 61 13.30 -0.88 -8.89
CA CYS A 61 14.60 -1.19 -9.47
C CYS A 61 14.56 -2.24 -10.58
N THR A 62 13.49 -3.00 -10.70
CA THR A 62 13.35 -4.04 -11.74
C THR A 62 11.91 -4.19 -12.18
N ASP A 63 11.73 -4.41 -13.49
CA ASP A 63 10.43 -4.77 -14.08
C ASP A 63 10.10 -6.27 -13.89
N GLN A 64 11.02 -7.04 -13.30
CA GLN A 64 10.82 -8.47 -13.11
C GLN A 64 9.88 -8.78 -11.95
N GLN A 65 8.76 -9.43 -12.28
CA GLN A 65 7.82 -9.98 -11.31
C GLN A 65 8.34 -11.33 -10.81
N ASN A 66 9.38 -11.31 -9.98
CA ASN A 66 9.82 -12.52 -9.30
C ASN A 66 8.89 -12.80 -8.11
N THR A 67 8.43 -14.04 -7.96
CA THR A 67 7.50 -14.42 -6.88
C THR A 67 8.19 -14.74 -5.56
N HIS A 68 9.53 -14.76 -5.55
CA HIS A 68 10.37 -15.04 -4.38
C HIS A 68 11.55 -14.08 -4.32
N TYR A 69 11.86 -13.60 -3.12
CA TYR A 69 13.09 -12.84 -2.86
C TYR A 69 14.25 -13.79 -2.59
N LEU A 70 15.27 -13.72 -3.43
CA LEU A 70 16.52 -14.46 -3.24
C LEU A 70 17.64 -13.59 -2.69
N GLY A 71 17.42 -12.27 -2.59
CA GLY A 71 18.47 -11.28 -2.33
C GLY A 71 19.47 -11.16 -3.50
N PRO A 72 20.55 -10.38 -3.33
CA PRO A 72 21.63 -10.25 -4.31
C PRO A 72 22.32 -11.59 -4.62
N THR A 73 21.92 -12.28 -5.70
CA THR A 73 22.49 -13.60 -6.06
C THR A 73 23.80 -13.53 -6.84
N SER A 74 24.04 -12.44 -7.58
CA SER A 74 25.26 -12.27 -8.37
C SER A 74 25.63 -10.79 -8.46
N PRO A 75 26.93 -10.41 -8.50
CA PRO A 75 27.33 -9.01 -8.61
C PRO A 75 26.85 -8.32 -9.90
N GLN A 76 26.56 -9.10 -10.96
CA GLN A 76 26.13 -8.59 -12.26
C GLN A 76 24.62 -8.34 -12.34
N ASP A 77 23.84 -9.05 -11.51
CA ASP A 77 22.38 -8.96 -11.48
C ASP A 77 21.86 -8.15 -10.28
N THR A 78 22.77 -7.70 -9.41
CA THR A 78 22.41 -6.95 -8.20
C THR A 78 22.06 -5.51 -8.54
N ASN A 79 20.95 -5.02 -8.00
CA ASN A 79 20.53 -3.62 -8.13
C ASN A 79 20.62 -2.84 -6.81
N GLU A 80 20.59 -1.52 -6.91
CA GLU A 80 20.71 -0.63 -5.75
C GLU A 80 19.60 -0.79 -4.70
N CYS A 81 18.39 -1.23 -5.08
CA CYS A 81 17.33 -1.51 -4.11
C CYS A 81 17.68 -2.72 -3.25
N GLU A 82 18.20 -3.79 -3.85
CA GLU A 82 18.57 -5.02 -3.12
C GLU A 82 19.74 -4.78 -2.16
N CYS A 83 20.62 -3.83 -2.47
CA CYS A 83 21.72 -3.41 -1.59
C CYS A 83 21.34 -2.39 -0.52
N SER A 84 20.05 -2.10 -0.37
CA SER A 84 19.54 -1.25 0.71
C SER A 84 19.28 -2.07 1.97
N SER A 85 19.78 -1.59 3.11
CA SER A 85 19.48 -2.22 4.40
C SER A 85 18.00 -2.10 4.78
N VAL A 86 17.27 -1.14 4.19
CA VAL A 86 15.82 -0.99 4.35
C VAL A 86 15.08 -2.17 3.72
N VAL A 87 15.47 -2.55 2.51
CA VAL A 87 14.91 -3.72 1.82
C VAL A 87 15.26 -5.01 2.56
N TYR A 88 16.49 -5.13 3.07
CA TYR A 88 16.90 -6.24 3.92
C TYR A 88 16.03 -6.38 5.18
N SER A 89 15.78 -5.29 5.91
CA SER A 89 14.91 -5.31 7.09
C SER A 89 13.50 -5.80 6.75
N LEU A 90 12.92 -5.30 5.66
CA LEU A 90 11.56 -5.68 5.24
C LEU A 90 11.50 -7.15 4.80
N VAL A 91 12.49 -7.64 4.05
CA VAL A 91 12.54 -9.04 3.62
C VAL A 91 12.80 -9.98 4.80
N SER A 92 13.66 -9.58 5.75
CA SER A 92 13.92 -10.36 6.97
C SER A 92 12.69 -10.41 7.87
N ALA A 93 12.02 -9.27 8.08
CA ALA A 93 10.74 -9.23 8.78
C ALA A 93 9.67 -10.08 8.09
N CYS A 94 9.62 -10.06 6.75
CA CYS A 94 8.75 -10.92 5.95
C CYS A 94 9.02 -12.41 6.21
N ALA A 95 10.29 -12.82 6.25
CA ALA A 95 10.66 -14.20 6.57
C ALA A 95 10.22 -14.58 8.00
N VAL A 96 10.50 -13.73 8.99
CA VAL A 96 10.09 -13.94 10.38
C VAL A 96 8.57 -14.05 10.50
N CYS A 97 7.83 -13.18 9.81
CA CYS A 97 6.36 -13.17 9.73
C CYS A 97 5.77 -14.52 9.28
N GLN A 98 6.50 -15.22 8.42
CA GLN A 98 6.15 -16.50 7.82
C GLN A 98 6.78 -17.70 8.55
N GLU A 99 7.42 -17.49 9.70
CA GLU A 99 8.20 -18.52 10.43
C GLU A 99 9.30 -19.15 9.55
N ARG A 100 9.94 -18.34 8.71
CA ARG A 100 11.06 -18.73 7.85
C ARG A 100 12.36 -18.11 8.32
N ASN A 101 13.47 -18.73 7.91
CA ASN A 101 14.80 -18.19 8.14
C ASN A 101 15.12 -17.05 7.16
N TYR A 102 15.95 -16.12 7.60
CA TYR A 102 16.51 -15.04 6.79
C TYR A 102 18.04 -15.14 6.75
N LEU A 103 18.65 -14.42 5.81
CA LEU A 103 20.11 -14.33 5.70
C LEU A 103 20.66 -13.35 6.73
N SER A 104 21.89 -13.57 7.20
CA SER A 104 22.63 -12.50 7.88
C SER A 104 22.88 -11.34 6.90
N TRP A 105 23.13 -10.15 7.42
CA TRP A 105 23.39 -8.96 6.63
C TRP A 105 24.68 -9.10 5.82
N ASP A 106 25.75 -9.67 6.40
CA ASP A 106 27.00 -9.96 5.69
C ASP A 106 26.78 -10.93 4.53
N ALA A 107 25.94 -11.96 4.71
CA ALA A 107 25.57 -12.87 3.62
C ALA A 107 24.72 -12.17 2.55
N TRP A 108 23.77 -11.31 2.95
CA TRP A 108 22.89 -10.58 2.05
C TRP A 108 23.65 -9.60 1.15
N LYS A 109 24.55 -8.80 1.73
CA LYS A 109 25.30 -7.77 1.00
C LYS A 109 26.54 -8.29 0.26
N ALA A 110 26.83 -9.60 0.32
CA ALA A 110 28.08 -10.17 -0.21
C ALA A 110 28.34 -9.84 -1.69
N ASN A 111 27.27 -9.68 -2.48
CA ASN A 111 27.35 -9.35 -3.91
C ASN A 111 27.12 -7.85 -4.23
N CYS A 112 27.01 -7.00 -3.20
CA CYS A 112 26.79 -5.57 -3.36
C CYS A 112 28.09 -4.79 -3.56
N SER A 113 28.21 -4.09 -4.70
CA SER A 113 29.34 -3.17 -4.93
C SER A 113 29.19 -1.86 -4.14
N SER A 114 27.95 -1.40 -3.97
CA SER A 114 27.59 -0.21 -3.18
C SER A 114 26.48 -0.58 -2.22
N VAL A 115 26.63 -0.25 -0.94
CA VAL A 115 25.68 -0.58 0.13
C VAL A 115 25.03 0.70 0.65
N TYR A 116 23.69 0.68 0.81
CA TYR A 116 22.91 1.82 1.30
C TYR A 116 22.39 1.53 2.71
N TYR A 117 23.11 2.03 3.71
CA TYR A 117 22.73 1.90 5.11
C TYR A 117 21.61 2.87 5.47
N SER A 118 20.55 2.35 6.08
CA SER A 118 19.40 3.12 6.59
C SER A 118 18.80 4.07 5.54
N ILE A 119 18.94 3.76 4.25
CA ILE A 119 18.47 4.58 3.14
C ILE A 119 17.95 3.66 2.05
N PHE A 120 16.78 3.99 1.52
CA PHE A 120 16.26 3.42 0.28
C PHE A 120 16.60 4.38 -0.89
N PRO A 121 17.35 3.95 -1.91
CA PRO A 121 17.91 4.85 -2.93
C PRO A 121 16.91 5.31 -4.00
N LYS A 122 15.69 4.76 -4.03
CA LYS A 122 14.62 5.17 -4.95
C LYS A 122 13.52 5.93 -4.23
N ASN A 123 12.61 6.50 -5.02
CA ASN A 123 11.39 7.09 -4.46
C ASN A 123 10.47 5.97 -3.96
N ILE A 124 9.90 6.16 -2.77
CA ILE A 124 8.86 5.26 -2.23
C ILE A 124 7.58 5.44 -3.07
N PRO A 125 6.97 4.37 -3.62
CA PRO A 125 5.71 4.47 -4.35
C PRO A 125 4.58 5.05 -3.52
N ILE A 126 3.67 5.82 -4.15
CA ILE A 126 2.50 6.40 -3.45
C ILE A 126 1.54 5.36 -2.87
N GLN A 127 1.69 4.09 -3.25
CA GLN A 127 0.86 2.97 -2.83
C GLN A 127 1.40 2.29 -1.56
N THR A 128 2.55 2.71 -1.03
CA THR A 128 3.16 2.10 0.15
C THR A 128 3.82 3.16 1.02
N THR A 129 4.05 2.80 2.28
CA THR A 129 4.87 3.54 3.23
C THR A 129 5.90 2.58 3.83
N VAL A 130 7.03 3.13 4.28
CA VAL A 130 8.12 2.33 4.87
C VAL A 130 8.17 2.61 6.37
N PRO A 131 7.93 1.59 7.21
CA PRO A 131 8.00 1.76 8.66
C PRO A 131 9.37 2.21 9.15
N VAL A 132 9.40 3.02 10.21
CA VAL A 132 10.65 3.53 10.80
C VAL A 132 11.60 2.40 11.21
N TRP A 133 11.07 1.31 11.75
CA TRP A 133 11.87 0.16 12.17
C TRP A 133 12.66 -0.48 11.02
N ALA A 134 12.23 -0.30 9.76
CA ALA A 134 12.93 -0.83 8.60
C ALA A 134 14.26 -0.10 8.33
N TYR A 135 14.43 1.12 8.83
CA TYR A 135 15.62 1.95 8.65
C TYR A 135 16.76 1.62 9.63
N ALA A 136 16.72 0.45 10.27
CA ALA A 136 17.80 -0.06 11.12
C ALA A 136 19.16 0.03 10.40
N ASN A 137 20.19 0.41 11.16
CA ASN A 137 21.55 0.56 10.67
C ASN A 137 22.37 -0.70 10.96
N TYR A 138 22.87 -1.34 9.91
CA TYR A 138 23.64 -2.58 9.99
C TYR A 138 25.14 -2.37 9.75
N SER A 139 25.66 -1.19 10.12
CA SER A 139 27.12 -0.94 10.08
C SER A 139 27.87 -1.83 11.07
N ASP A 140 27.25 -2.09 12.23
CA ASP A 140 27.81 -2.89 13.33
C ASP A 140 26.93 -4.09 13.72
N LEU A 141 25.86 -4.36 12.96
CA LEU A 141 24.92 -5.47 13.17
C LEU A 141 24.97 -6.43 11.99
N ASP A 142 25.01 -7.74 12.26
CA ASP A 142 24.98 -8.77 11.21
C ASP A 142 23.60 -9.44 11.07
N GLU A 143 22.64 -9.16 11.94
CA GLU A 143 21.31 -9.79 11.88
C GLU A 143 20.19 -8.80 12.08
N PHE A 144 19.03 -9.11 11.48
CA PHE A 144 17.77 -8.44 11.79
C PHE A 144 17.39 -8.68 13.26
N ASP A 145 17.40 -7.60 14.06
CA ASP A 145 16.96 -7.63 15.44
C ASP A 145 15.45 -7.38 15.54
N VAL A 146 14.71 -8.48 15.67
CA VAL A 146 13.25 -8.49 15.80
C VAL A 146 12.78 -7.70 17.03
N PHE A 147 13.50 -7.78 18.15
CA PHE A 147 13.09 -7.12 19.40
C PHE A 147 13.24 -5.60 19.28
N THR A 148 14.37 -5.15 18.74
CA THR A 148 14.60 -3.72 18.48
C THR A 148 13.59 -3.20 17.46
N ALA A 149 13.36 -3.91 16.36
CA ALA A 149 12.37 -3.52 15.36
C ALA A 149 10.94 -3.42 15.95
N GLN A 150 10.55 -4.40 16.77
CA GLN A 150 9.25 -4.39 17.44
C GLN A 150 9.12 -3.25 18.45
N SER A 151 10.20 -2.93 19.18
CA SER A 151 10.21 -1.80 20.12
C SER A 151 10.00 -0.47 19.39
N LEU A 152 10.66 -0.28 18.25
CA LEU A 152 10.50 0.93 17.41
C LEU A 152 9.09 1.01 16.81
N ALA A 153 8.52 -0.12 16.38
CA ALA A 153 7.13 -0.14 15.92
C ALA A 153 6.13 0.28 17.02
N SER A 154 6.44 -0.01 18.28
CA SER A 154 5.59 0.38 19.41
C SER A 154 5.60 1.88 19.72
N GLU A 155 6.61 2.61 19.25
CA GLU A 155 6.70 4.07 19.42
C GLU A 155 5.74 4.84 18.51
N LYS A 156 5.14 4.17 17.50
CA LYS A 156 4.16 4.76 16.55
C LYS A 156 4.69 6.02 15.85
N GLN A 157 5.96 6.02 15.48
CA GLN A 157 6.53 7.06 14.64
C GLN A 157 5.93 6.98 13.23
N PRO A 158 5.77 8.12 12.53
CA PRO A 158 5.18 8.13 11.19
C PRO A 158 6.05 7.38 10.19
N ASP A 159 5.42 6.63 9.29
CA ASP A 159 6.13 5.95 8.23
C ASP A 159 6.70 6.93 7.19
N SER A 160 7.81 6.53 6.56
CA SER A 160 8.35 7.27 5.40
C SER A 160 7.46 7.07 4.18
N SER A 161 7.08 8.16 3.53
CA SER A 161 6.21 8.16 2.35
C SER A 161 6.81 8.93 1.16
N PHE A 162 6.15 8.89 0.01
CA PHE A 162 6.50 9.68 -1.18
C PHE A 162 6.47 11.20 -0.93
N ILE A 163 5.76 11.66 0.10
CA ILE A 163 5.58 13.06 0.42
C ILE A 163 6.50 13.41 1.59
N PRO A 164 7.41 14.38 1.47
CA PRO A 164 8.10 14.91 2.64
C PRO A 164 7.03 15.50 3.57
N GLU A 165 6.84 14.87 4.73
CA GLU A 165 5.92 15.36 5.76
C GLU A 165 6.33 16.80 6.13
N PRO A 166 5.38 17.76 6.22
CA PRO A 166 5.72 19.09 6.67
C PRO A 166 6.24 19.00 8.11
N THR A 167 7.54 19.24 8.28
CA THR A 167 8.18 19.30 9.59
C THR A 167 7.56 20.44 10.39
N THR A 168 6.52 20.12 11.16
CA THR A 168 6.03 21.03 12.20
C THR A 168 7.03 20.93 13.32
N SER A 169 7.96 21.89 13.33
CA SER A 169 8.99 22.03 14.36
C SER A 169 8.31 22.35 15.69
N ASN A 170 7.85 21.32 16.40
CA ASN A 170 7.45 21.43 17.79
C ASN A 170 8.69 21.28 18.67
N ASN A 171 9.41 22.39 18.77
CA ASN A 171 10.36 22.63 19.83
C ASN A 171 9.60 22.83 21.15
N LEU A 172 9.30 21.77 21.91
CA LEU A 172 8.81 21.86 23.28
C LEU A 172 9.29 20.67 24.12
N GLN A 173 10.45 20.88 24.76
CA GLN A 173 10.60 20.88 26.21
C GLN A 173 10.19 19.62 26.99
N VAL A 174 11.21 18.98 27.55
CA VAL A 174 11.22 18.03 28.67
C VAL A 174 10.24 18.40 29.80
N PRO A 175 9.40 17.45 30.24
CA PRO A 175 9.23 17.18 31.67
C PRO A 175 9.17 15.65 31.89
N HIS A 176 9.93 14.99 32.78
CA HIS A 176 9.87 15.02 34.25
C HIS A 176 10.32 13.61 34.72
N PRO A 177 10.91 13.41 35.91
CA PRO A 177 10.85 12.10 36.57
C PRO A 177 10.17 12.18 37.93
N ALA A 178 9.06 11.46 38.11
CA ALA A 178 8.54 11.04 39.42
C ALA A 178 7.46 9.95 39.31
N SER A 179 7.84 8.76 39.78
CA SER A 179 7.14 7.75 40.59
C SER A 179 5.61 7.59 40.61
N THR A 180 5.20 6.35 40.30
CA THR A 180 4.39 5.41 41.10
C THR A 180 3.05 5.87 41.68
N THR A 181 1.96 5.24 41.23
CA THR A 181 0.98 4.57 42.13
C THR A 181 0.07 3.60 41.39
N THR A 182 -0.02 2.40 41.97
CA THR A 182 -0.92 1.28 41.71
C THR A 182 -2.38 1.60 41.97
N THR A 183 -3.30 1.13 41.12
CA THR A 183 -4.64 0.74 41.58
C THR A 183 -5.21 -0.40 40.74
N THR A 184 -5.26 -1.56 41.39
CA THR A 184 -6.00 -2.78 41.04
C THR A 184 -7.49 -2.54 41.22
N SER A 185 -8.35 -3.02 40.30
CA SER A 185 -9.74 -3.39 40.62
C SER A 185 -10.31 -4.37 39.57
N SER A 186 -10.68 -5.53 40.10
CA SER A 186 -11.24 -6.75 39.51
C SER A 186 -12.78 -6.76 39.42
N SER A 187 -13.32 -7.81 38.76
CA SER A 187 -14.66 -8.44 38.91
C SER A 187 -15.85 -7.73 38.20
N THR A 188 -16.90 -8.39 37.65
CA THR A 188 -17.31 -9.81 37.61
C THR A 188 -18.42 -10.08 36.57
N THR A 189 -18.44 -11.33 36.12
CA THR A 189 -19.49 -12.18 35.50
C THR A 189 -20.94 -12.00 36.00
N THR A 190 -21.93 -12.07 35.09
CA THR A 190 -23.24 -12.74 35.31
C THR A 190 -24.01 -13.02 33.99
N THR A 191 -24.20 -14.30 33.67
CA THR A 191 -25.40 -14.95 33.07
C THR A 191 -25.93 -15.91 34.16
N PRO A 192 -27.17 -16.46 34.21
CA PRO A 192 -28.09 -16.85 33.11
C PRO A 192 -29.58 -16.56 33.40
N THR A 193 -30.53 -17.01 32.56
CA THR A 193 -31.77 -17.75 32.94
C THR A 193 -32.58 -18.14 31.71
N VAL A 194 -32.83 -19.45 31.57
CA VAL A 194 -33.77 -20.12 30.66
C VAL A 194 -34.93 -20.64 31.51
N MET A 195 -36.18 -20.51 31.04
CA MET A 195 -37.35 -21.33 31.41
C MET A 195 -38.46 -21.09 30.35
N THR A 196 -39.49 -21.90 30.07
CA THR A 196 -39.79 -23.35 30.00
C THR A 196 -41.21 -23.43 29.37
N THR A 197 -41.46 -24.41 28.48
CA THR A 197 -42.76 -25.06 28.11
C THR A 197 -43.99 -24.27 27.65
N SER A 198 -44.62 -24.71 26.54
CA SER A 198 -45.83 -25.58 26.58
C SER A 198 -46.25 -26.05 25.17
N ALA A 199 -46.87 -27.23 25.15
CA ALA A 199 -47.30 -28.01 23.99
C ALA A 199 -48.66 -27.57 23.43
N ASP A 200 -48.94 -27.88 22.15
CA ASP A 200 -50.14 -28.63 21.78
C ASP A 200 -50.13 -29.09 20.30
N SER A 201 -50.60 -30.34 20.12
CA SER A 201 -51.05 -30.97 18.86
C SER A 201 -52.55 -30.63 18.66
N PRO A 202 -53.21 -30.75 17.47
CA PRO A 202 -53.15 -31.90 16.56
C PRO A 202 -53.30 -31.60 15.05
N SER A 203 -53.07 -32.65 14.24
CA SER A 203 -53.49 -32.83 12.81
C SER A 203 -55.04 -33.00 12.70
N PRO A 204 -55.73 -33.12 11.51
CA PRO A 204 -55.26 -33.50 10.17
C PRO A 204 -55.99 -32.90 8.92
N THR A 205 -55.60 -33.41 7.73
CA THR A 205 -56.39 -33.70 6.49
C THR A 205 -56.65 -32.67 5.36
N THR A 206 -56.08 -33.02 4.18
CA THR A 206 -56.63 -33.07 2.80
C THR A 206 -57.35 -31.86 2.15
N ASN A 207 -56.87 -31.40 0.99
CA ASN A 207 -57.47 -31.72 -0.34
C ASN A 207 -56.86 -30.91 -1.50
N GLU A 208 -56.62 -31.62 -2.60
CA GLU A 208 -56.33 -31.10 -3.95
C GLU A 208 -57.50 -30.29 -4.51
N LYS A 209 -57.22 -29.23 -5.29
CA LYS A 209 -57.99 -28.87 -6.50
C LYS A 209 -57.11 -28.22 -7.57
N ASN A 210 -57.05 -28.89 -8.71
CA ASN A 210 -56.72 -28.33 -10.02
C ASN A 210 -57.71 -27.22 -10.40
N VAL A 211 -57.21 -26.10 -10.97
CA VAL A 211 -57.97 -25.32 -11.95
C VAL A 211 -57.01 -24.85 -13.04
N GLU A 212 -57.27 -25.40 -14.23
CA GLU A 212 -56.66 -25.08 -15.50
C GLU A 212 -57.32 -23.85 -16.13
N SER A 213 -56.54 -23.19 -16.99
CA SER A 213 -56.92 -22.44 -18.21
C SER A 213 -57.43 -20.99 -18.17
N ALA A 214 -56.58 -20.17 -18.83
CA ALA A 214 -56.89 -19.27 -19.95
C ALA A 214 -57.51 -17.88 -19.69
N ALA A 215 -56.74 -16.82 -20.01
CA ALA A 215 -57.07 -15.88 -21.10
C ALA A 215 -56.02 -14.75 -21.30
N ARG A 216 -55.42 -14.76 -22.50
CA ARG A 216 -55.38 -13.63 -23.46
C ARG A 216 -54.59 -12.34 -23.15
N SER A 217 -53.37 -12.31 -23.72
CA SER A 217 -52.80 -11.28 -24.61
C SER A 217 -53.03 -9.79 -24.31
N ARG A 218 -51.96 -9.10 -23.86
CA ARG A 218 -51.56 -7.73 -24.26
C ARG A 218 -50.03 -7.60 -24.23
N THR A 219 -49.35 -8.27 -25.14
CA THR A 219 -47.87 -8.28 -25.23
C THR A 219 -47.38 -7.50 -26.46
N ILE A 220 -47.65 -6.19 -26.54
CA ILE A 220 -46.99 -5.30 -27.53
C ILE A 220 -46.55 -3.95 -26.91
N GLY A 221 -46.59 -3.80 -25.58
CA GLY A 221 -46.20 -2.54 -24.91
C GLY A 221 -44.80 -2.49 -24.29
N ILE A 222 -44.10 -3.63 -24.13
CA ILE A 222 -42.95 -3.74 -23.20
C ILE A 222 -41.59 -3.70 -23.90
N VAL A 223 -41.52 -4.07 -25.19
CA VAL A 223 -40.24 -4.17 -25.91
C VAL A 223 -39.60 -2.80 -26.18
N ILE A 224 -40.42 -1.76 -26.40
CA ILE A 224 -39.94 -0.42 -26.75
C ILE A 224 -39.20 0.25 -25.57
N TRP A 225 -39.66 0.02 -24.34
CA TRP A 225 -39.06 0.64 -23.14
C TRP A 225 -37.69 0.05 -22.78
N VAL A 226 -37.42 -1.21 -23.15
CA VAL A 226 -36.12 -1.84 -22.90
C VAL A 226 -35.04 -1.19 -23.76
N ILE A 227 -35.35 -0.90 -25.03
CA ILE A 227 -34.39 -0.28 -25.96
C ILE A 227 -34.08 1.15 -25.53
N VAL A 228 -35.10 1.92 -25.16
CA VAL A 228 -34.92 3.30 -24.65
C VAL A 228 -34.12 3.31 -23.34
N GLY A 229 -34.37 2.35 -22.44
CA GLY A 229 -33.62 2.20 -21.20
C GLY A 229 -32.14 1.88 -21.43
N LEU A 230 -31.82 0.96 -22.35
CA LEU A 230 -30.43 0.60 -22.66
C LEU A 230 -29.66 1.77 -23.28
N VAL A 231 -30.29 2.55 -24.17
CA VAL A 231 -29.66 3.74 -24.76
C VAL A 231 -29.42 4.82 -23.71
N ALA A 232 -30.36 5.03 -22.79
CA ALA A 232 -30.20 5.98 -21.69
C ALA A 232 -29.07 5.56 -20.72
N ILE A 233 -28.98 4.28 -20.37
CA ILE A 233 -27.92 3.76 -19.49
C ILE A 233 -26.55 3.89 -20.16
N LEU A 234 -26.44 3.56 -21.46
CA LEU A 234 -25.21 3.75 -22.22
C LEU A 234 -24.81 5.24 -22.25
N GLY A 235 -25.76 6.14 -22.51
CA GLY A 235 -25.52 7.58 -22.47
C GLY A 235 -25.02 8.08 -21.11
N LEU A 236 -25.66 7.65 -20.02
CA LEU A 236 -25.25 8.01 -18.65
C LEU A 236 -23.89 7.43 -18.27
N SER A 237 -23.57 6.21 -18.73
CA SER A 237 -22.27 5.59 -18.48
C SER A 237 -21.14 6.36 -19.18
N ILE A 238 -21.34 6.73 -20.45
CA ILE A 238 -20.38 7.54 -21.23
C ILE A 238 -20.24 8.93 -20.61
N LEU A 239 -21.35 9.56 -20.20
CA LEU A 239 -21.32 10.86 -19.53
C LEU A 239 -20.56 10.79 -18.20
N SER A 240 -20.78 9.75 -17.39
CA SER A 240 -20.06 9.52 -16.14
C SER A 240 -18.56 9.35 -16.36
N VAL A 241 -18.14 8.53 -17.33
CA VAL A 241 -16.73 8.37 -17.71
C VAL A 241 -16.13 9.68 -18.23
N TYR A 242 -16.88 10.45 -19.01
CA TYR A 242 -16.44 11.75 -19.51
C TYR A 242 -16.25 12.75 -18.36
N LEU A 243 -17.19 12.80 -17.41
CA LEU A 243 -17.12 13.68 -16.24
C LEU A 243 -15.97 13.28 -15.31
N THR A 244 -15.76 11.98 -15.04
CA THR A 244 -14.62 11.52 -14.21
C THR A 244 -13.27 11.81 -14.88
N ARG A 245 -13.15 11.59 -16.19
CA ARG A 245 -11.95 11.97 -16.96
C ARG A 245 -11.72 13.48 -16.94
N ARG A 246 -12.78 14.27 -17.10
CA ARG A 246 -12.70 15.73 -17.03
C ARG A 246 -12.33 16.21 -15.63
N TRP A 247 -12.87 15.57 -14.59
CA TRP A 247 -12.59 15.90 -13.19
C TRP A 247 -11.16 15.54 -12.81
N ARG A 248 -10.63 14.40 -13.28
CA ARG A 248 -9.21 14.04 -13.10
C ARG A 248 -8.27 15.09 -13.69
N ARG A 249 -8.53 15.56 -14.92
CA ARG A 249 -7.75 16.66 -15.53
C ARG A 249 -7.86 17.98 -14.78
N TYR A 250 -9.01 18.24 -14.16
CA TYR A 250 -9.20 19.43 -13.33
C TYR A 250 -8.43 19.33 -12.01
N GLN A 251 -8.38 18.14 -11.39
CA GLN A 251 -7.56 17.88 -10.20
C GLN A 251 -6.06 18.04 -10.50
N GLU A 252 -5.58 17.53 -11.63
CA GLU A 252 -4.18 17.72 -12.06
C GLU A 252 -3.81 19.21 -12.16
N ARG A 253 -4.71 20.04 -12.71
CA ARG A 253 -4.48 21.50 -12.76
C ARG A 253 -4.47 22.15 -11.38
N LYS A 254 -5.33 21.71 -10.46
CA LYS A 254 -5.35 22.22 -9.08
C LYS A 254 -4.12 21.83 -8.28
N LEU A 255 -3.45 20.71 -8.59
CA LEU A 255 -2.22 20.29 -7.91
C LEU A 255 -0.97 20.98 -8.49
N LEU A 256 -1.00 21.39 -9.76
CA LEU A 256 0.13 22.07 -10.40
C LEU A 256 0.23 23.56 -10.01
N THR A 257 -0.89 24.26 -9.79
CA THR A 257 -0.88 25.71 -9.47
C THR A 257 -0.20 26.05 -8.13
N PRO A 258 -0.47 25.33 -7.01
CA PRO A 258 0.21 25.58 -5.73
C PRO A 258 1.70 25.26 -5.81
N ARG A 259 2.06 24.20 -6.57
CA ARG A 259 3.46 23.80 -6.78
C ARG A 259 4.24 24.86 -7.57
N TYR A 260 3.63 25.43 -8.61
CA TYR A 260 4.23 26.53 -9.39
C TYR A 260 4.47 27.78 -8.52
N HIS A 261 3.48 28.16 -7.70
CA HIS A 261 3.63 29.31 -6.80
C HIS A 261 4.65 29.08 -5.68
N ALA A 262 4.72 27.87 -5.10
CA ALA A 262 5.68 27.55 -4.04
C ALA A 262 7.14 27.58 -4.53
N VAL A 263 7.40 27.09 -5.74
CA VAL A 263 8.74 27.12 -6.34
C VAL A 263 9.17 28.55 -6.64
N HIS A 264 8.31 29.35 -7.29
CA HIS A 264 8.68 30.72 -7.66
C HIS A 264 8.78 31.67 -6.45
N SER A 265 8.02 31.42 -5.38
CA SER A 265 8.13 32.21 -4.15
C SER A 265 9.42 31.93 -3.38
N ARG A 266 10.01 30.73 -3.52
CA ARG A 266 11.31 30.38 -2.91
C ARG A 266 12.48 31.02 -3.65
N GLU A 267 12.37 31.14 -4.97
CA GLU A 267 13.37 31.81 -5.81
C GLU A 267 13.44 33.32 -5.54
N ASN A 268 12.29 33.96 -5.29
CA ASN A 268 12.23 35.41 -5.08
C ASN A 268 12.51 35.85 -3.63
N SER A 269 12.59 34.91 -2.67
CA SER A 269 12.90 35.19 -1.25
C SER A 269 14.37 34.96 -0.89
N GLN A 270 15.20 34.56 -1.85
CA GLN A 270 16.62 34.37 -1.62
C GLN A 270 17.33 35.74 -1.48
N PRO A 271 18.01 36.01 -0.35
CA PRO A 271 18.66 37.31 -0.11
C PRO A 271 19.73 37.59 -1.17
N GLU A 272 19.78 38.84 -1.65
CA GLU A 272 20.66 39.28 -2.75
C GLU A 272 22.15 38.97 -2.51
N GLU A 273 22.62 38.88 -1.27
CA GLU A 273 23.99 38.44 -0.96
C GLU A 273 24.31 37.02 -1.44
N MET A 274 23.32 36.12 -1.48
CA MET A 274 23.54 34.72 -1.85
C MET A 274 23.54 34.51 -3.37
N LYS A 275 22.96 35.44 -4.15
CA LYS A 275 22.97 35.38 -5.62
C LYS A 275 24.37 35.67 -6.19
N GLU A 276 25.14 36.51 -5.51
CA GLU A 276 26.51 36.85 -5.91
C GLU A 276 27.51 35.72 -5.62
N LEU A 277 27.27 34.93 -4.57
CA LEU A 277 28.09 33.77 -4.21
C LEU A 277 27.94 32.58 -5.18
N VAL A 278 26.73 32.39 -5.75
CA VAL A 278 26.48 31.35 -6.76
C VAL A 278 27.07 31.76 -8.12
N ARG A 279 27.02 33.06 -8.47
CA ARG A 279 27.62 33.56 -9.72
C ARG A 279 29.15 33.48 -9.71
N THR A 280 29.79 33.62 -8.55
CA THR A 280 31.25 33.51 -8.40
C THR A 280 31.76 32.06 -8.37
N THR A 281 30.97 31.11 -7.85
CA THR A 281 31.35 29.68 -7.82
C THR A 281 31.17 28.96 -9.16
N ALA A 282 30.34 29.46 -10.08
CA ALA A 282 30.18 28.89 -11.41
C ALA A 282 31.36 29.20 -12.37
N SER A 283 32.21 30.19 -12.05
CA SER A 283 33.32 30.62 -12.93
C SER A 283 34.68 29.98 -12.59
N SER A 284 34.78 29.17 -11.52
CA SER A 284 36.07 28.64 -11.02
C SER A 284 36.21 27.11 -10.99
N ARG A 285 35.46 26.35 -11.81
CA ARG A 285 35.88 24.98 -12.18
C ARG A 285 36.63 25.07 -13.52
N ILE A 286 37.88 25.52 -13.56
CA ILE A 286 39.11 24.74 -13.29
C ILE A 286 39.04 23.32 -13.88
N SER A 287 39.77 23.18 -14.97
CA SER A 287 40.12 22.01 -15.75
C SER A 287 40.57 20.83 -14.88
N ILE A 288 39.92 19.68 -15.06
CA ILE A 288 40.42 18.39 -14.58
C ILE A 288 41.23 17.78 -15.75
N PRO A 289 42.56 17.60 -15.62
CA PRO A 289 43.32 16.84 -16.61
C PRO A 289 42.95 15.35 -16.48
N SER A 290 42.68 14.71 -17.61
CA SER A 290 42.49 13.26 -17.67
C SER A 290 43.78 12.55 -17.29
N MET A 291 43.80 11.91 -16.12
CA MET A 291 44.81 10.91 -15.79
C MET A 291 44.16 9.53 -15.90
N ILE A 292 44.52 8.87 -17.01
CA ILE A 292 44.32 7.46 -17.29
C ILE A 292 45.24 6.66 -16.34
N PRO A 293 44.75 5.69 -15.56
CA PRO A 293 45.63 4.65 -15.04
C PRO A 293 45.58 3.46 -16.00
N TYR A 294 46.66 3.30 -16.77
CA TYR A 294 47.09 1.98 -17.19
C TYR A 294 47.48 1.20 -15.94
N VAL A 295 46.77 0.11 -15.65
CA VAL A 295 47.32 -0.98 -14.84
C VAL A 295 47.24 -2.26 -15.65
N PHE A 296 48.45 -2.71 -15.96
CA PHE A 296 48.85 -3.95 -16.59
C PHE A 296 48.73 -5.14 -15.61
N PHE A 297 48.62 -6.34 -16.18
CA PHE A 297 49.10 -7.64 -15.72
C PHE A 297 48.16 -8.69 -15.07
N LEU A 298 48.01 -9.79 -15.84
CA LEU A 298 48.13 -11.22 -15.47
C LEU A 298 47.21 -11.80 -14.39
N LEU A 299 46.16 -12.51 -14.81
CA LEU A 299 46.11 -13.98 -14.97
C LEU A 299 44.71 -14.39 -15.46
#